data_AF-A0A6J7ZW06-F1
#
_entry.id   AF-A0A6J7ZW06-F1
#
_cell.length_a   1.000
_cell.length_b   1.000
_cell.length_c   1.000
_cell.angle_alpha   90.00
_cell.angle_beta   90.00
_cell.angle_gamma   90.00
#
_symmetry.space_group_name_H-M   'P 1'
#
loop_
_entity.id
_entity.type
_entity.pdbx_description
1 polymer ?
#
loop_
_entity_poly.entity_id
_entity_poly.type
_entity_poly.pdbx_seq_one_letter_code
_entity_poly.pdbx_strand_id
1 'polypeptide(L)'
;MIIPVLKPTDIRDYYQPGKQTVFIVDDICGKFVASQQQIESWQDLLPVVDMIIADKLCKIIMSCRLQVFKDDRFQLLRPFKDSECNLNSSDLSLTSEEKVSIAEIYIGTDAKELDEISIQCDFFPLLCSLYQENNDVDINNFFTNTFNVYKGYLDDLDTQGVDGRQKICSLALCVIFNNKLREQWLNGKAKKDQLQILEDTCEACGLNRGTSKKELKEAMATLIDTFVCKQNDIYSTLHDKLFDFLGDIRQ
;
A
#
# COMPACT_ATOMS: atom_id res chain seq x y z
N MET A 1 9.95 -25.31 -9.62
CA MET A 1 10.71 -24.07 -9.36
C MET A 1 9.73 -22.97 -9.00
N ILE A 2 10.03 -22.12 -8.02
CA ILE A 2 9.20 -20.97 -7.65
C ILE A 2 9.89 -19.71 -8.19
N ILE A 3 9.16 -18.87 -8.92
CA ILE A 3 9.70 -17.68 -9.58
C ILE A 3 8.94 -16.45 -9.08
N PRO A 4 9.60 -15.53 -8.36
CA PRO A 4 9.01 -14.23 -8.07
C PRO A 4 8.97 -13.39 -9.36
N VAL A 5 7.81 -12.82 -9.66
CA VAL A 5 7.58 -11.94 -10.80
C VAL A 5 7.65 -10.50 -10.30
N LEU A 6 8.74 -9.81 -10.61
CA LEU A 6 8.99 -8.44 -10.13
C LEU A 6 8.39 -7.38 -11.07
N LYS A 7 8.26 -7.74 -12.35
CA LYS A 7 7.55 -6.97 -13.38
C LYS A 7 6.76 -7.93 -14.28
N PRO A 8 5.66 -7.47 -14.91
CA PRO A 8 4.81 -8.34 -15.73
C PRO A 8 5.58 -9.17 -16.77
N THR A 9 6.57 -8.57 -17.44
CA THR A 9 7.36 -9.24 -18.49
C THR A 9 8.16 -10.45 -18.00
N ASP A 10 8.49 -10.52 -16.70
CA ASP A 10 9.25 -11.64 -16.14
C ASP A 10 8.51 -12.97 -16.36
N ILE A 11 7.17 -12.95 -16.36
CA ILE A 11 6.37 -14.17 -16.55
C ILE A 11 6.67 -14.82 -17.91
N ARG A 12 6.87 -14.01 -18.95
CA ARG A 12 7.24 -14.49 -20.28
C ARG A 12 8.70 -14.90 -20.32
N ASP A 13 9.57 -14.08 -19.76
CA ASP A 13 11.02 -14.25 -19.87
C ASP A 13 11.50 -15.53 -19.14
N TYR A 14 10.79 -15.94 -18.09
CA TYR A 14 11.08 -17.15 -17.32
C TYR A 14 10.20 -18.37 -17.66
N TYR A 15 9.16 -18.21 -18.47
CA TYR A 15 8.31 -19.34 -18.86
C TYR A 15 9.07 -20.34 -19.75
N GLN A 16 9.02 -21.60 -19.33
CA GLN A 16 9.62 -22.73 -20.06
C GLN A 16 8.58 -23.85 -20.14
N PRO A 17 8.00 -24.10 -21.33
CA PRO A 17 6.97 -25.11 -21.51
C PRO A 17 7.40 -26.49 -21.01
N GLY A 18 6.51 -27.19 -20.32
CA GLY A 18 6.75 -28.55 -19.84
C GLY A 18 7.66 -28.63 -18.60
N LYS A 19 8.04 -27.51 -17.99
CA LYS A 19 8.77 -27.49 -16.72
C LYS A 19 7.85 -27.11 -15.56
N GLN A 20 7.99 -27.84 -14.45
CA GLN A 20 7.22 -27.57 -13.25
C GLN A 20 7.60 -26.22 -12.61
N THR A 21 6.70 -25.26 -12.68
CA THR A 21 6.97 -23.86 -12.31
C THR A 21 5.78 -23.22 -11.60
N VAL A 22 6.03 -22.47 -10.54
CA VAL A 22 5.04 -21.64 -9.87
C VAL A 22 5.50 -20.19 -9.93
N PHE A 23 4.72 -19.33 -10.57
CA PHE A 23 4.97 -17.89 -10.62
C PHE A 23 4.25 -17.23 -9.45
N ILE A 24 4.96 -16.38 -8.71
CA ILE A 24 4.40 -15.59 -7.60
C ILE A 24 4.41 -14.13 -8.01
N VAL A 25 3.23 -13.52 -8.12
CA VAL A 25 3.05 -12.11 -8.44
C VAL A 25 2.53 -11.38 -7.21
N ASP A 26 3.35 -10.55 -6.60
CA ASP A 26 2.95 -9.80 -5.40
C ASP A 26 2.34 -8.45 -5.79
N ASP A 27 1.17 -8.12 -5.23
CA ASP A 27 0.42 -6.87 -5.47
C ASP A 27 0.28 -6.51 -6.96
N ILE A 28 -0.29 -7.44 -7.74
CA ILE A 28 -0.30 -7.47 -9.23
C ILE A 28 -0.58 -6.13 -9.94
N CYS A 29 -1.47 -5.29 -9.39
CA CYS A 29 -1.90 -4.03 -9.99
C CYS A 29 -1.75 -2.82 -9.06
N GLY A 30 -0.91 -2.95 -8.03
CA GLY A 30 -0.65 -1.91 -7.04
C GLY A 30 -1.45 -2.07 -5.74
N LYS A 31 -1.19 -1.16 -4.81
CA LYS A 31 -1.63 -1.26 -3.40
C LYS A 31 -3.02 -0.67 -3.13
N PHE A 32 -3.47 0.34 -3.88
CA PHE A 32 -4.69 1.09 -3.53
C PHE A 32 -5.71 1.23 -4.65
N VAL A 33 -5.26 1.65 -5.82
CA VAL A 33 -6.11 1.78 -7.01
C VAL A 33 -5.44 0.97 -8.10
N ALA A 34 -6.23 0.26 -8.90
CA ALA A 34 -5.71 -0.52 -9.99
C ALA A 34 -4.90 0.40 -10.92
N SER A 35 -3.59 0.16 -10.98
CA SER A 35 -2.66 0.96 -11.77
C SER A 35 -2.94 0.72 -13.24
N GLN A 36 -3.39 1.75 -13.95
CA GLN A 36 -3.71 1.66 -15.38
C GLN A 36 -2.54 1.10 -16.19
N GLN A 37 -1.33 1.58 -15.92
CA GLN A 37 -0.12 1.10 -16.59
C GLN A 37 0.15 -0.39 -16.32
N GLN A 38 -0.08 -0.87 -15.09
CA GLN A 38 0.10 -2.29 -14.77
C GLN A 38 -0.98 -3.13 -15.44
N ILE A 39 -2.24 -2.67 -15.42
CA ILE A 39 -3.35 -3.33 -16.10
C ILE A 39 -3.04 -3.48 -17.59
N GLU A 40 -2.61 -2.41 -18.26
CA GLU A 40 -2.22 -2.45 -19.69
C GLU A 40 -1.05 -3.42 -19.92
N SER A 41 -0.02 -3.36 -19.06
CA SER A 41 1.13 -4.27 -19.16
C SER A 41 0.74 -5.75 -19.03
N TRP A 42 -0.22 -6.06 -18.16
CA TRP A 42 -0.75 -7.40 -17.98
C TRP A 42 -1.67 -7.82 -19.12
N GLN A 43 -2.48 -6.90 -19.65
CA GLN A 43 -3.33 -7.15 -20.83
C GLN A 43 -2.50 -7.60 -22.03
N ASP A 44 -1.38 -6.91 -22.29
CA ASP A 44 -0.46 -7.26 -23.38
C ASP A 44 0.14 -8.66 -23.22
N LEU A 45 0.16 -9.19 -21.99
CA LEU A 45 0.74 -10.49 -21.64
C LEU A 45 -0.32 -11.58 -21.42
N LEU A 46 -1.61 -11.28 -21.55
CA LEU A 46 -2.68 -12.29 -21.39
C LEU A 46 -2.47 -13.53 -22.27
N PRO A 47 -2.03 -13.43 -23.55
CA PRO A 47 -1.77 -14.62 -24.34
C PRO A 47 -0.71 -15.56 -23.73
N VAL A 48 0.28 -15.00 -23.03
CA VAL A 48 1.31 -15.77 -22.32
C VAL A 48 0.75 -16.37 -21.03
N VAL A 49 -0.05 -15.60 -20.29
CA VAL A 49 -0.75 -16.08 -19.09
C VAL A 49 -1.65 -17.27 -19.44
N ASP A 50 -2.40 -17.20 -20.54
CA ASP A 50 -3.26 -18.29 -21.01
C ASP A 50 -2.46 -19.55 -21.37
N MET A 51 -1.30 -19.40 -22.02
CA MET A 51 -0.40 -20.52 -22.30
C MET A 51 0.11 -21.18 -21.01
N ILE A 52 0.48 -20.39 -20.01
CA ILE A 52 0.95 -20.87 -18.71
C ILE A 52 -0.16 -21.61 -17.95
N ILE A 53 -1.38 -21.08 -17.96
CA ILE A 53 -2.55 -21.70 -17.31
C ILE A 53 -2.90 -23.03 -18.00
N ALA A 54 -2.79 -23.10 -19.33
CA ALA A 54 -3.02 -24.33 -20.09
C ALA A 54 -1.93 -25.39 -19.86
N ASP A 55 -0.72 -24.98 -19.50
CA ASP A 55 0.36 -25.88 -19.12
C ASP A 55 0.12 -26.47 -17.72
N LYS A 56 -0.25 -27.74 -17.67
CA LYS A 56 -0.58 -28.45 -16.41
C LYS A 56 0.57 -28.50 -15.40
N LEU A 57 1.80 -28.26 -15.82
CA LEU A 57 2.98 -28.24 -14.95
C LEU A 57 3.24 -26.85 -14.36
N CYS A 58 2.53 -25.82 -14.83
CA CYS A 58 2.70 -24.46 -14.37
C CYS A 58 1.51 -23.97 -13.54
N LYS A 59 1.79 -23.04 -12.62
CA LYS A 59 0.79 -22.33 -11.83
C LYS A 59 1.19 -20.87 -11.67
N ILE A 60 0.20 -20.00 -11.56
CA ILE A 60 0.37 -18.61 -11.19
C ILE A 60 -0.39 -18.40 -9.89
N ILE A 61 0.29 -17.87 -8.88
CA ILE A 61 -0.30 -17.40 -7.63
C ILE A 61 -0.03 -15.91 -7.59
N MET A 62 -1.05 -15.14 -7.27
CA MET A 62 -0.91 -13.70 -7.12
C MET A 62 -1.61 -13.22 -5.87
N SER A 63 -1.11 -12.12 -5.31
CA SER A 63 -1.81 -11.34 -4.30
C SER A 63 -2.35 -10.06 -4.94
N CYS A 64 -3.49 -9.60 -4.43
CA CYS A 64 -4.00 -8.27 -4.71
C CYS A 64 -4.85 -7.79 -3.53
N ARG A 65 -4.96 -6.47 -3.37
CA ARG A 65 -5.83 -5.88 -2.35
C ARG A 65 -7.29 -5.90 -2.83
N LEU A 66 -8.23 -6.04 -1.89
CA LEU A 66 -9.66 -6.22 -2.20
C LEU A 66 -10.23 -5.09 -3.07
N GLN A 67 -9.81 -3.85 -2.83
CA GLN A 67 -10.21 -2.68 -3.60
C GLN A 67 -9.72 -2.72 -5.05
N VAL A 68 -8.51 -3.25 -5.30
CA VAL A 68 -7.97 -3.45 -6.65
C VAL A 68 -8.74 -4.57 -7.35
N PHE A 69 -9.05 -5.64 -6.64
CA PHE A 69 -9.85 -6.75 -7.16
C PHE A 69 -11.27 -6.33 -7.59
N LYS A 70 -11.88 -5.42 -6.81
CA LYS A 70 -13.21 -4.85 -7.05
C LYS A 70 -13.25 -3.78 -8.15
N ASP A 71 -12.10 -3.24 -8.56
CA ASP A 71 -12.03 -2.24 -9.63
C ASP A 71 -12.50 -2.82 -10.97
N ASP A 72 -13.40 -2.11 -11.66
CA ASP A 72 -13.96 -2.57 -12.94
C ASP A 72 -12.90 -2.81 -14.01
N ARG A 73 -11.77 -2.09 -13.96
CA ARG A 73 -10.67 -2.27 -14.92
C ARG A 73 -9.90 -3.55 -14.66
N PHE A 74 -9.91 -4.04 -13.42
CA PHE A 74 -9.33 -5.35 -13.10
C PHE A 74 -10.11 -6.50 -13.76
N GLN A 75 -11.37 -6.28 -14.16
CA GLN A 75 -12.17 -7.24 -14.94
C GLN A 75 -11.57 -7.52 -16.33
N LEU A 76 -10.69 -6.66 -16.83
CA LEU A 76 -9.96 -6.87 -18.08
C LEU A 76 -8.90 -7.97 -17.94
N LEU A 77 -8.52 -8.33 -16.70
CA LEU A 77 -7.54 -9.36 -16.37
C LEU A 77 -8.21 -10.69 -15.99
N ARG A 78 -9.21 -11.12 -16.78
CA ARG A 78 -10.09 -12.26 -16.45
C ARG A 78 -9.38 -13.55 -15.98
N PRO A 79 -8.28 -14.02 -16.60
CA PRO A 79 -7.64 -15.27 -16.18
C PRO A 79 -7.18 -15.28 -14.72
N PHE A 80 -6.93 -14.08 -14.16
CA PHE A 80 -6.54 -13.91 -12.77
C PHE A 80 -7.73 -13.95 -11.80
N LYS A 81 -8.98 -14.02 -12.28
CA LYS A 81 -10.19 -14.07 -11.45
C LYS A 81 -10.82 -15.47 -11.38
N ASP A 82 -10.29 -16.43 -12.13
CA ASP A 82 -10.89 -17.77 -12.25
C ASP A 82 -10.81 -18.59 -10.94
N SER A 83 -9.89 -18.25 -10.04
CA SER A 83 -9.77 -18.85 -8.71
C SER A 83 -9.37 -17.80 -7.70
N GLU A 84 -10.33 -17.39 -6.85
CA GLU A 84 -10.12 -16.39 -5.81
C GLU A 84 -10.04 -17.03 -4.41
N CYS A 85 -9.18 -16.46 -3.58
CA CYS A 85 -9.06 -16.77 -2.16
C CYS A 85 -9.15 -15.44 -1.39
N ASN A 86 -10.31 -15.16 -0.82
CA ASN A 86 -10.54 -13.92 -0.09
C ASN A 86 -10.14 -14.11 1.38
N LEU A 87 -8.99 -13.56 1.78
CA LEU A 87 -8.49 -13.63 3.16
C LEU A 87 -9.34 -12.85 4.18
N ASN A 88 -10.27 -12.01 3.70
CA ASN A 88 -11.24 -11.31 4.54
C ASN A 88 -12.59 -12.04 4.62
N SER A 89 -12.71 -13.25 4.06
CA SER A 89 -13.92 -14.07 4.23
C SER A 89 -13.98 -14.61 5.66
N SER A 90 -15.19 -14.88 6.16
CA SER A 90 -15.38 -15.48 7.48
C SER A 90 -14.61 -16.78 7.69
N ASP A 91 -14.37 -17.52 6.60
CA ASP A 91 -13.80 -18.87 6.64
C ASP A 91 -12.26 -18.84 6.62
N LEU A 92 -11.66 -17.72 6.20
CA LEU A 92 -10.21 -17.57 6.01
C LEU A 92 -9.63 -16.41 6.82
N SER A 93 -10.46 -15.55 7.39
CA SER A 93 -10.03 -14.48 8.30
C SER A 93 -9.42 -15.08 9.56
N LEU A 94 -8.38 -14.43 10.07
CA LEU A 94 -7.73 -14.86 11.30
C LEU A 94 -8.72 -14.93 12.47
N THR A 95 -8.75 -16.08 13.12
CA THR A 95 -9.46 -16.29 14.38
C THR A 95 -8.76 -15.57 15.53
N SER A 96 -9.49 -15.34 16.63
CA SER A 96 -8.89 -14.77 17.85
C SER A 96 -7.72 -15.60 18.37
N GLU A 97 -7.80 -16.94 18.28
CA GLU A 97 -6.74 -17.85 18.73
C GLU A 97 -5.47 -17.74 17.88
N GLU A 98 -5.63 -17.64 16.55
CA GLU A 98 -4.52 -17.40 15.63
C GLU A 98 -3.88 -16.04 15.85
N LYS A 99 -4.70 -15.00 16.09
CA LYS A 99 -4.20 -13.66 16.43
C LYS A 99 -3.39 -13.68 17.73
N VAL A 100 -3.88 -14.32 18.80
CA VAL A 100 -3.11 -14.48 20.05
C VAL A 100 -1.78 -15.19 19.78
N SER A 101 -1.78 -16.27 18.99
CA SER A 101 -0.57 -16.99 18.63
C SER A 101 0.44 -16.11 17.87
N ILE A 102 -0.03 -15.23 16.98
CA ILE A 102 0.80 -14.26 16.27
C ILE A 102 1.37 -13.22 17.26
N ALA A 103 0.57 -12.71 18.18
CA ALA A 103 1.02 -11.74 19.19
C ALA A 103 2.11 -12.35 20.08
N GLU A 104 1.97 -13.60 20.52
CA GLU A 104 3.00 -14.29 21.31
C GLU A 104 4.35 -14.37 20.59
N ILE A 105 4.34 -14.53 19.26
CA ILE A 105 5.56 -14.60 18.44
C ILE A 105 6.24 -13.24 18.30
N TYR A 106 5.49 -12.20 17.98
CA TYR A 106 6.05 -10.88 17.63
C TYR A 106 6.23 -9.96 18.84
N ILE A 107 5.30 -10.03 19.79
CA ILE A 107 5.22 -9.13 20.95
C ILE A 107 5.77 -9.80 22.22
N GLY A 108 5.68 -11.12 22.33
CA GLY A 108 6.24 -11.86 23.47
C GLY A 108 5.38 -11.72 24.73
N THR A 109 6.00 -11.37 25.86
CA THR A 109 5.34 -11.37 27.18
C THR A 109 4.19 -10.39 27.29
N ASP A 110 4.28 -9.26 26.59
CA ASP A 110 3.28 -8.18 26.64
C ASP A 110 1.98 -8.60 25.93
N ALA A 111 2.00 -9.64 25.09
CA ALA A 111 0.81 -10.18 24.44
C ALA A 111 -0.27 -10.63 25.44
N LYS A 112 0.12 -10.95 26.69
CA LYS A 112 -0.81 -11.30 27.77
C LYS A 112 -1.67 -10.13 28.24
N GLU A 113 -1.24 -8.91 27.96
CA GLU A 113 -1.95 -7.69 28.34
C GLU A 113 -2.96 -7.25 27.28
N LEU A 114 -2.95 -7.88 26.08
CA LEU A 114 -3.93 -7.60 25.03
C LEU A 114 -5.35 -7.95 25.48
N ASP A 115 -6.23 -6.97 25.39
CA ASP A 115 -7.66 -7.17 25.61
C ASP A 115 -8.37 -7.71 24.36
N GLU A 116 -9.63 -8.13 24.54
CA GLU A 116 -10.45 -8.67 23.45
C GLU A 116 -10.61 -7.67 22.29
N ILE A 117 -10.66 -6.36 22.59
CA ILE A 117 -10.83 -5.31 21.58
C ILE A 117 -9.60 -5.23 20.68
N SER A 118 -8.42 -5.25 21.27
CA SER A 118 -7.13 -5.24 20.58
C SER A 118 -6.96 -6.46 19.68
N ILE A 119 -7.45 -7.62 20.14
CA ILE A 119 -7.46 -8.86 19.34
C ILE A 119 -8.42 -8.75 18.15
N GLN A 120 -9.52 -8.01 18.26
CA GLN A 120 -10.45 -7.86 17.13
C GLN A 120 -9.98 -6.87 16.06
N CYS A 121 -8.88 -6.14 16.27
CA CYS A 121 -8.38 -5.17 15.28
C CYS A 121 -8.10 -5.80 13.90
N ASP A 122 -8.38 -5.01 12.87
CA ASP A 122 -7.96 -5.28 11.50
C ASP A 122 -6.43 -5.12 11.37
N PHE A 123 -5.84 -5.78 10.38
CA PHE A 123 -4.39 -5.76 10.15
C PHE A 123 -3.54 -6.27 11.33
N PHE A 124 -4.13 -7.10 12.19
CA PHE A 124 -3.51 -7.58 13.43
C PHE A 124 -2.05 -8.08 13.30
N PRO A 125 -1.69 -8.93 12.31
CA PRO A 125 -0.30 -9.38 12.18
C PRO A 125 0.69 -8.24 11.92
N LEU A 126 0.25 -7.22 11.17
CA LEU A 126 1.05 -6.03 10.89
C LEU A 126 1.24 -5.19 12.16
N LEU A 127 0.18 -5.03 12.97
CA LEU A 127 0.23 -4.33 14.26
C LEU A 127 1.17 -5.02 15.25
N CYS A 128 1.20 -6.35 15.28
CA CYS A 128 2.16 -7.09 16.11
C CYS A 128 3.62 -6.84 15.68
N SER A 129 3.91 -6.92 14.38
CA SER A 129 5.24 -6.60 13.85
C SER A 129 5.63 -5.14 14.12
N LEU A 130 4.66 -4.23 14.10
CA LEU A 130 4.86 -2.82 14.43
C LEU A 130 5.23 -2.55 15.88
N TYR A 131 4.46 -3.14 16.79
CA TYR A 131 4.67 -2.96 18.21
C TYR A 131 6.05 -3.48 18.62
N GLN A 132 6.49 -4.59 18.02
CA GLN A 132 7.84 -5.12 18.20
C GLN A 132 8.95 -4.10 17.89
N GLU A 133 8.72 -3.22 16.92
CA GLU A 133 9.65 -2.15 16.53
C GLU A 133 9.51 -0.88 17.41
N ASN A 134 8.41 -0.72 18.16
CA ASN A 134 8.06 0.49 18.90
C ASN A 134 7.41 0.15 20.27
N ASN A 135 8.16 -0.55 21.13
CA ASN A 135 7.68 -1.13 22.39
C ASN A 135 7.55 -0.15 23.59
N ASP A 136 7.56 1.16 23.35
CA ASP A 136 7.51 2.21 24.39
C ASP A 136 6.09 2.74 24.66
N VAL A 137 5.05 2.10 24.11
CA VAL A 137 3.65 2.54 24.22
C VAL A 137 2.80 1.45 24.85
N ASP A 138 1.78 1.83 25.63
CA ASP A 138 0.76 0.90 26.13
C ASP A 138 0.19 0.04 24.98
N ILE A 139 0.24 -1.27 25.13
CA ILE A 139 -0.09 -2.23 24.07
C ILE A 139 -1.55 -2.14 23.64
N ASN A 140 -2.49 -2.02 24.59
CA ASN A 140 -3.91 -1.93 24.25
C ASN A 140 -4.21 -0.62 23.52
N ASN A 141 -3.63 0.49 23.96
CA ASN A 141 -3.74 1.77 23.26
C ASN A 141 -3.05 1.73 21.89
N PHE A 142 -1.95 0.98 21.72
CA PHE A 142 -1.31 0.80 20.43
C PHE A 142 -2.26 0.09 19.43
N PHE A 143 -2.93 -0.97 19.86
CA PHE A 143 -3.82 -1.76 18.99
C PHE A 143 -5.18 -1.12 18.79
N THR A 144 -5.83 -0.65 19.85
CA THR A 144 -7.16 0.00 19.78
C THR A 144 -7.10 1.42 19.24
N ASN A 145 -5.91 2.05 19.27
CA ASN A 145 -5.75 3.48 19.03
C ASN A 145 -4.53 3.83 18.16
N THR A 146 -4.08 2.90 17.32
CA THR A 146 -3.08 3.18 16.29
C THR A 146 -3.50 4.38 15.44
N PHE A 147 -4.81 4.51 15.19
CA PHE A 147 -5.43 5.68 14.59
C PHE A 147 -5.18 6.97 15.37
N ASN A 148 -5.36 7.02 16.69
CA ASN A 148 -5.14 8.26 17.46
C ASN A 148 -3.65 8.61 17.63
N VAL A 149 -2.74 7.66 17.53
CA VAL A 149 -1.31 7.99 17.49
C VAL A 149 -1.00 8.72 16.18
N TYR A 150 -1.32 8.13 15.02
CA TYR A 150 -1.04 8.78 13.72
C TYR A 150 -1.94 10.00 13.46
N LYS A 151 -3.22 9.95 13.85
CA LYS A 151 -4.12 11.10 13.83
C LYS A 151 -3.65 12.18 14.77
N GLY A 152 -3.16 11.85 15.97
CA GLY A 152 -2.54 12.84 16.87
C GLY A 152 -1.39 13.57 16.18
N TYR A 153 -0.52 12.85 15.45
CA TYR A 153 0.52 13.47 14.65
C TYR A 153 -0.01 14.31 13.46
N LEU A 154 -1.06 13.85 12.77
CA LEU A 154 -1.69 14.63 11.70
C LEU A 154 -2.42 15.88 12.25
N ASP A 155 -3.09 15.76 13.39
CA ASP A 155 -3.77 16.84 14.10
C ASP A 155 -2.71 17.85 14.60
N ASP A 156 -1.60 17.37 15.17
CA ASP A 156 -0.44 18.20 15.56
C ASP A 156 0.17 18.94 14.38
N LEU A 157 0.29 18.27 13.21
CA LEU A 157 0.68 18.93 11.98
C LEU A 157 -0.35 19.98 11.59
N ASP A 158 -1.64 19.67 11.59
CA ASP A 158 -2.71 20.60 11.21
C ASP A 158 -2.74 21.85 12.11
N THR A 159 -2.42 21.72 13.41
CA THR A 159 -2.29 22.88 14.32
C THR A 159 -1.17 23.86 13.92
N GLN A 160 -0.22 23.45 13.06
CA GLN A 160 0.82 24.33 12.49
C GLN A 160 0.29 25.20 11.34
N GLY A 161 -1.00 25.15 11.03
CA GLY A 161 -1.66 26.02 10.08
C GLY A 161 -1.36 25.65 8.63
N VAL A 162 -0.83 26.58 7.84
CA VAL A 162 -0.59 26.35 6.40
C VAL A 162 0.57 25.38 6.18
N ASP A 163 1.66 25.53 6.94
CA ASP A 163 2.84 24.66 6.86
C ASP A 163 2.50 23.20 7.22
N GLY A 164 1.68 23.05 8.26
CA GLY A 164 1.07 21.78 8.65
C GLY A 164 0.29 21.09 7.53
N ARG A 165 -0.68 21.80 6.96
CA ARG A 165 -1.50 21.30 5.85
C ARG A 165 -0.67 21.01 4.60
N GLN A 166 0.42 21.74 4.34
CA GLN A 166 1.36 21.43 3.26
C GLN A 166 2.10 20.11 3.50
N LYS A 167 2.50 19.81 4.75
CA LYS A 167 3.09 18.52 5.13
C LYS A 167 2.09 17.37 4.99
N ILE A 168 0.86 17.54 5.47
CA ILE A 168 -0.22 16.55 5.32
C ILE A 168 -0.51 16.31 3.84
N CYS A 169 -0.65 17.37 3.03
CA CYS A 169 -0.83 17.27 1.59
C CYS A 169 0.34 16.54 0.93
N SER A 170 1.58 16.80 1.36
CA SER A 170 2.78 16.12 0.86
C SER A 170 2.72 14.61 1.13
N LEU A 171 2.32 14.21 2.33
CA LEU A 171 2.13 12.79 2.69
C LEU A 171 1.01 12.14 1.87
N ALA A 172 -0.12 12.82 1.72
CA ALA A 172 -1.23 12.35 0.89
C ALA A 172 -0.80 12.15 -0.57
N LEU A 173 0.01 13.05 -1.12
CA LEU A 173 0.54 12.91 -2.49
C LEU A 173 1.43 11.67 -2.66
N CYS A 174 2.26 11.33 -1.68
CA CYS A 174 3.05 10.08 -1.72
C CYS A 174 2.13 8.85 -1.83
N VAL A 175 1.02 8.84 -1.09
CA VAL A 175 0.02 7.76 -1.09
C VAL A 175 -0.70 7.67 -2.43
N ILE A 176 -1.17 8.80 -2.93
CA ILE A 176 -1.92 8.92 -4.19
C ILE A 176 -1.09 8.47 -5.39
N PHE A 177 0.19 8.85 -5.41
CA PHE A 177 1.12 8.44 -6.46
C PHE A 177 1.78 7.08 -6.18
N ASN A 178 1.22 6.30 -5.27
CA ASN A 178 1.63 4.95 -4.93
C ASN A 178 3.13 4.83 -4.63
N ASN A 179 3.66 5.74 -3.79
CA ASN A 179 5.08 5.86 -3.45
C ASN A 179 6.02 6.10 -4.65
N LYS A 180 5.48 6.61 -5.76
CA LYS A 180 6.22 6.98 -6.98
C LYS A 180 6.12 8.48 -7.29
N LEU A 181 5.90 9.31 -6.27
CA LEU A 181 5.83 10.76 -6.43
C LEU A 181 7.21 11.29 -6.85
N ARG A 182 7.30 11.90 -8.03
CA ARG A 182 8.57 12.43 -8.51
C ARG A 182 8.79 13.89 -8.13
N GLU A 183 9.99 14.22 -7.67
CA GLU A 183 10.37 15.59 -7.31
C GLU A 183 10.18 16.57 -8.48
N GLN A 184 10.51 16.14 -9.70
CA GLN A 184 10.28 16.96 -10.89
C GLN A 184 8.82 17.36 -11.12
N TRP A 185 7.84 16.59 -10.64
CA TRP A 185 6.42 16.97 -10.72
C TRP A 185 6.11 18.17 -9.83
N LEU A 186 6.75 18.24 -8.66
CA LEU A 186 6.72 19.40 -7.77
C LEU A 186 7.56 20.57 -8.29
N ASN A 187 8.49 20.34 -9.23
CA ASN A 187 9.24 21.40 -9.93
C ASN A 187 8.59 21.85 -11.24
N GLY A 188 7.28 21.61 -11.42
CA GLY A 188 6.52 22.10 -12.57
C GLY A 188 6.65 21.29 -13.86
N LYS A 189 7.27 20.10 -13.82
CA LYS A 189 7.34 19.17 -14.96
C LYS A 189 6.23 18.11 -14.97
N ALA A 190 5.18 18.30 -14.17
CA ALA A 190 4.03 17.40 -14.13
C ALA A 190 3.22 17.49 -15.44
N LYS A 191 2.73 16.33 -15.92
CA LYS A 191 1.76 16.26 -17.02
C LYS A 191 0.39 16.76 -16.56
N LYS A 192 -0.50 17.05 -17.51
CA LYS A 192 -1.86 17.58 -17.23
C LYS A 192 -2.63 16.75 -16.20
N ASP A 193 -2.64 15.42 -16.33
CA ASP A 193 -3.38 14.56 -15.41
C ASP A 193 -2.75 14.53 -14.00
N GLN A 194 -1.42 14.62 -13.93
CA GLN A 194 -0.68 14.71 -12.67
C GLN A 194 -0.91 16.06 -11.97
N LEU A 195 -1.02 17.13 -12.76
CA LEU A 195 -1.35 18.46 -12.27
C LEU A 195 -2.74 18.50 -11.66
N GLN A 196 -3.72 17.87 -12.31
CA GLN A 196 -5.07 17.79 -11.77
C GLN A 196 -5.09 17.07 -10.43
N ILE A 197 -4.42 15.90 -10.33
CA ILE A 197 -4.31 15.16 -9.07
C ILE A 197 -3.64 16.00 -7.98
N LEU A 198 -2.57 16.74 -8.30
CA LEU A 198 -1.90 17.63 -7.35
C LEU A 198 -2.87 18.70 -6.83
N GLU A 199 -3.60 19.37 -7.72
CA GLU A 199 -4.55 20.44 -7.37
C GLU A 199 -5.72 19.91 -6.54
N ASP A 200 -6.32 18.78 -6.93
CA ASP A 200 -7.42 18.14 -6.22
C ASP A 200 -6.98 17.71 -4.81
N THR A 201 -5.75 17.22 -4.66
CA THR A 201 -5.20 16.83 -3.35
C THR A 201 -4.96 18.05 -2.48
N CYS A 202 -4.41 19.14 -3.03
CA CYS A 202 -4.25 20.39 -2.29
C CYS A 202 -5.59 20.90 -1.77
N GLU A 203 -6.61 20.93 -2.63
CA GLU A 203 -7.96 21.37 -2.26
C GLU A 203 -8.56 20.48 -1.16
N ALA A 204 -8.42 19.16 -1.27
CA ALA A 204 -8.87 18.21 -0.25
C ALA A 204 -8.17 18.39 1.10
N CYS A 205 -6.91 18.83 1.11
CA CYS A 205 -6.16 19.18 2.31
C CYS A 205 -6.43 20.61 2.82
N GLY A 206 -7.44 21.30 2.27
CA GLY A 206 -7.81 22.66 2.67
C GLY A 206 -6.79 23.72 2.26
N LEU A 207 -5.95 23.44 1.25
CA LEU A 207 -5.04 24.39 0.64
C LEU A 207 -5.69 25.04 -0.59
N ASN A 208 -5.27 26.27 -0.92
CA ASN A 208 -5.85 26.99 -2.06
C ASN A 208 -5.44 26.34 -3.39
N ARG A 209 -6.34 26.37 -4.39
CA ARG A 209 -5.97 26.08 -5.78
C ARG A 209 -4.87 27.05 -6.22
N GLY A 210 -3.71 26.51 -6.58
CA GLY A 210 -2.51 27.30 -6.89
C GLY A 210 -1.48 27.37 -5.75
N THR A 211 -1.64 26.58 -4.68
CA THR A 211 -0.56 26.38 -3.69
C THR A 211 0.76 26.07 -4.38
N SER A 212 1.83 26.73 -3.93
CA SER A 212 3.10 26.68 -4.64
C SER A 212 3.66 25.27 -4.58
N LYS A 213 3.94 24.70 -5.75
CA LYS A 213 4.61 23.38 -5.84
C LYS A 213 6.01 23.41 -5.22
N LYS A 214 6.62 24.60 -5.17
CA LYS A 214 7.86 24.85 -4.44
C LYS A 214 7.66 24.69 -2.92
N GLU A 215 6.56 25.21 -2.37
CA GLU A 215 6.22 25.06 -0.95
C GLU A 215 5.92 23.60 -0.60
N LEU A 216 5.18 22.88 -1.45
CA LEU A 216 4.96 21.43 -1.27
C LEU A 216 6.27 20.64 -1.31
N LYS A 217 7.20 21.02 -2.19
CA LYS A 217 8.54 20.42 -2.23
C LYS A 217 9.35 20.71 -0.97
N GLU A 218 9.29 21.95 -0.48
CA GLU A 218 9.96 22.34 0.77
C GLU A 218 9.37 21.57 1.95
N ALA A 219 8.04 21.48 2.06
CA ALA A 219 7.35 20.66 3.04
C ALA A 219 7.77 19.19 2.95
N MET A 220 7.79 18.62 1.74
CA MET A 220 8.28 17.24 1.51
C MET A 220 9.71 17.03 1.98
N ALA A 221 10.59 18.02 1.77
CA ALA A 221 11.98 17.94 2.22
C ALA A 221 12.08 17.89 3.75
N THR A 222 11.18 18.56 4.48
CA THR A 222 11.14 18.49 5.95
C THR A 222 10.65 17.15 6.50
N LEU A 223 9.98 16.35 5.66
CA LEU A 223 9.48 15.02 6.02
C LEU A 223 10.49 13.89 5.73
N ILE A 224 11.61 14.22 5.10
CA ILE A 224 12.68 13.26 4.79
C ILE A 224 13.26 12.69 6.08
N ASP A 225 13.57 11.39 6.08
CA ASP A 225 14.13 10.63 7.21
C ASP A 225 13.20 10.53 8.44
N THR A 226 11.98 11.07 8.33
CA THR A 226 10.95 11.03 9.40
C THR A 226 9.68 10.31 8.93
N PHE A 227 9.13 10.70 7.78
CA PHE A 227 7.92 10.10 7.19
C PHE A 227 8.09 9.66 5.74
N VAL A 228 9.07 10.24 5.05
CA VAL A 228 9.35 10.03 3.63
C VAL A 228 10.82 9.68 3.45
N CYS A 229 11.14 8.76 2.56
CA CYS A 229 12.49 8.57 2.04
C CYS A 229 12.56 9.14 0.62
N LYS A 230 13.73 9.69 0.27
CA LYS A 230 14.00 10.16 -1.09
C LYS A 230 15.10 9.31 -1.70
N GLN A 231 14.78 8.61 -2.77
CA GLN A 231 15.75 7.89 -3.59
C GLN A 231 15.78 8.49 -4.99
N ASN A 232 16.89 9.12 -5.35
CA ASN A 232 17.04 9.88 -6.59
C ASN A 232 15.97 10.98 -6.72
N ASP A 233 15.08 10.86 -7.71
CA ASP A 233 13.98 11.79 -8.02
C ASP A 233 12.63 11.30 -7.45
N ILE A 234 12.60 10.22 -6.66
CA ILE A 234 11.35 9.62 -6.16
C ILE A 234 11.25 9.80 -4.65
N TYR A 235 10.10 10.31 -4.21
CA TYR A 235 9.63 10.30 -2.83
C TYR A 235 8.73 9.10 -2.58
N SER A 236 8.97 8.43 -1.46
CA SER A 236 8.18 7.29 -0.99
C SER A 236 8.00 7.40 0.52
N THR A 237 6.89 6.96 1.10
CA THR A 237 6.77 6.91 2.56
C THR A 237 7.82 5.95 3.14
N LEU A 238 8.41 6.32 4.29
CA LEU A 238 9.42 5.50 4.99
C LEU A 238 8.87 4.16 5.47
N HIS A 239 7.58 4.14 5.78
CA HIS A 239 6.88 2.96 6.27
C HIS A 239 5.70 2.63 5.34
N ASP A 240 5.59 1.37 4.93
CA ASP A 240 4.38 0.81 4.28
C ASP A 240 3.13 1.02 5.16
N LYS A 241 3.36 1.24 6.44
CA LYS A 241 2.40 1.37 7.54
C LYS A 241 1.74 2.76 7.60
N LEU A 242 2.48 3.82 7.29
CA LEU A 242 1.93 5.18 7.08
C LEU A 242 1.11 5.25 5.79
N PHE A 243 1.52 4.45 4.81
CA PHE A 243 0.92 4.39 3.49
C PHE A 243 -0.43 3.66 3.53
N ASP A 244 -0.49 2.48 4.15
CA ASP A 244 -1.74 1.77 4.43
C ASP A 244 -2.71 2.64 5.27
N PHE A 245 -2.21 3.35 6.29
CA PHE A 245 -3.00 4.30 7.11
C PHE A 245 -3.60 5.48 6.32
N LEU A 246 -2.80 6.19 5.52
CA LEU A 246 -3.28 7.33 4.72
C LEU A 246 -4.19 6.89 3.55
N GLY A 247 -4.07 5.64 3.09
CA GLY A 247 -4.92 5.04 2.07
C GLY A 247 -6.35 4.79 2.55
N ASP A 248 -6.52 4.41 3.81
CA ASP A 248 -7.84 4.10 4.41
C ASP A 248 -8.67 5.34 4.79
N ILE A 249 -8.03 6.50 5.03
CA ILE A 249 -8.72 7.79 5.26
C ILE A 249 -9.54 8.24 4.02
N ARG A 250 -9.36 7.61 2.85
CA ARG A 250 -10.09 7.92 1.61
C ARG A 250 -11.44 7.20 1.44
N GLN A 251 -11.85 6.34 2.38
CA GLN A 251 -13.17 5.69 2.38
C GLN A 251 -14.15 6.42 3.31
#